data_AF-A0ABD0RB64-F1
#
_entry.id   AF-A0ABD0RB64-F1
#
_cell.length_a   1.000
_cell.length_b   1.000
_cell.length_c   1.000
_cell.angle_alpha   90.00
_cell.angle_beta   90.00
_cell.angle_gamma   90.00
#
_symmetry.space_group_name_H-M   'P 1'
#
loop_
_entity.id
_entity.type
_entity.pdbx_description
1 polymer ?
#
loop_
_entity_poly.entity_id
_entity_poly.type
_entity_poly.pdbx_seq_one_letter_code
_entity_poly.pdbx_strand_id
1 'polypeptide(L)' 'NPAQPTSLHYMNPYQLNAYAMALKAVGEIIQDYDSDKMFPALGFGAKLPPDGRISHEFAL' A
#
# COMPACT_ATOMS: atom_id res chain seq x y z
N ASN A 1 -14.35 0.05 5.73
CA ASN A 1 -14.56 -0.22 4.30
C ASN A 1 -13.75 0.82 3.51
N PRO A 2 -12.84 0.43 2.59
CA PRO A 2 -12.01 1.38 1.85
C PRO A 2 -12.78 2.45 1.07
N ALA A 3 -14.03 2.20 0.66
CA ALA A 3 -14.85 3.17 -0.04
C ALA A 3 -15.40 4.31 0.85
N GLN A 4 -15.29 4.19 2.18
CA GLN A 4 -15.76 5.22 3.11
C GLN A 4 -14.71 6.34 3.25
N PRO A 5 -15.11 7.63 3.17
CA PRO A 5 -14.18 8.77 3.30
C PRO A 5 -13.39 8.82 4.62
N THR A 6 -13.91 8.19 5.68
CA THR A 6 -13.26 8.10 6.99
C THR A 6 -12.23 6.99 7.10
N SER A 7 -12.13 6.11 6.10
CA SER A 7 -11.13 5.04 6.07
C SER A 7 -9.74 5.60 5.82
N LEU A 8 -8.73 5.13 6.56
CA LEU A 8 -7.33 5.46 6.26
C LEU A 8 -6.87 4.93 4.89
N HIS A 9 -7.56 3.95 4.33
CA HIS A 9 -7.34 3.43 2.98
C HIS A 9 -8.21 4.12 1.91
N TYR A 10 -8.98 5.15 2.26
CA TYR A 10 -9.81 5.85 1.29
C TYR A 10 -8.97 6.47 0.18
N MET A 11 -9.35 6.26 -1.07
CA MET A 11 -8.70 6.88 -2.22
C MET A 11 -9.46 8.15 -2.60
N ASN A 12 -9.02 9.28 -2.06
CA ASN A 12 -9.56 10.59 -2.42
C ASN A 12 -8.94 11.05 -3.77
N PRO A 13 -9.74 11.56 -4.73
CA PRO A 13 -9.23 12.01 -6.03
C PRO A 13 -8.34 13.26 -5.97
N TYR A 14 -8.35 14.02 -4.87
CA TYR A 14 -7.63 15.28 -4.71
C TYR A 14 -6.49 15.22 -3.69
N GLN A 15 -6.45 14.20 -2.83
CA GLN A 15 -5.46 14.10 -1.75
C GLN A 15 -5.02 12.65 -1.52
N LEU A 16 -3.73 12.46 -1.28
CA LEU A 16 -3.19 11.17 -0.86
C LEU A 16 -3.66 10.81 0.56
N ASN A 17 -4.01 9.56 0.77
CA ASN A 17 -4.23 9.04 2.12
C ASN A 17 -2.90 8.84 2.86
N ALA A 18 -2.98 8.51 4.16
CA ALA A 18 -1.80 8.36 5.01
C ALA A 18 -0.80 7.32 4.46
N TYR A 19 -1.28 6.21 3.90
CA TYR A 19 -0.42 5.18 3.29
C TYR A 19 0.31 5.70 2.06
N ALA A 20 -0.42 6.32 1.13
CA ALA A 20 0.16 6.85 -0.11
C ALA A 20 1.12 8.02 0.15
N MET A 21 0.82 8.88 1.15
CA MET A 21 1.75 9.93 1.58
C MET A 21 3.06 9.35 2.11
N ALA A 22 3.00 8.33 2.96
CA ALA A 22 4.20 7.69 3.51
C ALA A 22 5.03 7.01 2.41
N LEU A 23 4.38 6.24 1.53
CA LEU A 23 5.05 5.57 0.40
C LEU A 23 5.73 6.60 -0.52
N LYS A 24 5.04 7.70 -0.84
CA LYS A 24 5.62 8.76 -1.66
C LYS A 24 6.81 9.44 -0.98
N ALA A 25 6.65 9.90 0.26
CA ALA A 25 7.69 10.64 0.97
C ALA A 25 8.98 9.83 1.15
N VAL A 26 8.85 8.53 1.44
CA VAL A 26 10.02 7.64 1.57
C VAL A 26 10.55 7.26 0.20
N GLY A 27 9.67 6.83 -0.72
CA GLY A 27 10.03 6.36 -2.06
C GLY A 27 10.72 7.43 -2.92
N GLU A 28 10.31 8.69 -2.83
CA GLU A 28 10.96 9.81 -3.53
C GLU A 28 12.42 10.02 -3.12
N ILE A 29 12.82 9.57 -1.93
CA ILE A 29 14.19 9.69 -1.45
C ILE A 29 14.97 8.41 -1.73
N ILE A 30 14.45 7.25 -1.31
CA ILE A 30 15.22 6.00 -1.33
C ILE A 30 15.42 5.45 -2.74
N GLN A 31 14.54 5.79 -3.70
CA GLN A 31 14.60 5.22 -5.04
C GLN A 31 15.88 5.56 -5.80
N ASP A 32 16.53 6.67 -5.49
CA ASP A 32 17.76 7.09 -6.17
C ASP A 32 19.00 6.36 -5.62
N TYR A 33 18.83 5.61 -4.54
CA TYR A 33 19.86 4.74 -3.95
C TYR A 33 19.71 3.27 -4.37
N ASP A 34 18.69 2.96 -5.17
CA ASP A 34 18.46 1.65 -5.73
C ASP A 34 18.69 1.66 -7.25
N SER A 35 19.53 0.76 -7.75
CA SER A 35 20.02 0.80 -9.14
C SER A 35 19.00 0.25 -10.13
N ASP A 36 18.23 -0.76 -9.72
CA ASP A 36 17.20 -1.38 -10.58
C ASP A 36 15.80 -0.80 -10.34
N LYS A 37 15.61 -0.05 -9.25
CA LYS A 37 14.35 0.57 -8.84
C LYS A 37 13.22 -0.46 -8.68
N MET A 38 13.56 -1.68 -8.27
CA MET A 38 12.62 -2.78 -8.06
C MET A 38 12.29 -2.91 -6.58
N PHE A 39 11.11 -2.43 -6.19
CA PHE A 39 10.65 -2.45 -4.80
C PHE A 39 9.70 -3.63 -4.54
N PRO A 40 10.06 -4.61 -3.70
CA PRO A 40 9.12 -5.59 -3.21
C PRO A 40 7.99 -4.89 -2.43
N ALA A 41 6.75 -5.18 -2.81
CA ALA A 41 5.57 -4.61 -2.18
C ALA A 41 4.75 -5.74 -1.54
N LEU A 42 4.52 -5.64 -0.23
CA LEU A 42 3.82 -6.65 0.55
C LEU A 42 2.65 -6.05 1.33
N GLY A 43 1.57 -6.81 1.42
CA GLY A 43 0.42 -6.57 2.28
C GLY A 43 0.29 -7.63 3.37
N PHE A 44 -0.47 -7.33 4.42
CA PHE A 44 -0.76 -8.26 5.51
C PHE A 44 -2.15 -8.02 6.10
N GLY A 45 -2.72 -9.03 6.77
CA GLY A 45 -3.98 -8.91 7.51
C GLY A 45 -5.23 -8.87 6.62
N ALA A 46 -5.13 -9.24 5.35
CA ALA A 46 -6.26 -9.30 4.42
C ALA A 46 -6.73 -10.74 4.21
N LYS A 47 -8.04 -10.91 3.98
CA LYS A 47 -8.60 -12.18 3.49
C LYS A 47 -8.41 -12.25 1.99
N LEU A 48 -7.66 -13.23 1.51
CA LEU A 48 -7.38 -13.37 0.08
C LEU A 48 -8.31 -14.38 -0.60
N PRO A 49 -8.74 -14.14 -1.84
CA PRO A 49 -9.37 -15.17 -2.66
C PRO A 49 -8.39 -16.32 -2.97
N PRO A 50 -8.89 -17.55 -3.25
CA PRO A 50 -10.30 -17.94 -3.31
C PRO A 50 -10.86 -18.44 -1.96
N ASP A 51 -10.00 -18.81 -1.02
CA ASP A 51 -10.40 -19.49 0.23
C ASP A 51 -10.77 -18.52 1.36
N GLY A 52 -10.52 -17.23 1.19
CA GLY A 52 -10.89 -16.18 2.15
C GLY A 52 -10.09 -16.27 3.46
N ARG A 53 -8.98 -17.01 3.46
CA ARG A 53 -8.10 -17.13 4.64
C ARG A 53 -7.37 -15.82 4.83
N ILE A 54 -7.15 -15.46 6.11
CA ILE A 54 -6.34 -14.30 6.45
C ILE A 54 -4.91 -14.62 6.07
N SER A 55 -4.34 -13.84 5.16
CA SER A 55 -2.92 -13.87 4.89
C SER A 55 -2.21 -12.84 5.77
N HIS A 56 -1.10 -13.27 6.37
CA HIS A 56 -0.22 -12.41 7.13
C HIS A 56 0.92 -11.81 6.29
N GLU A 57 1.06 -12.26 5.03
CA GLU A 57 2.03 -11.74 4.07
C GLU A 57 1.60 -12.13 2.66
N PHE A 58 1.48 -11.16 1.76
CA PHE A 58 1.20 -11.41 0.35
C PHE A 58 1.78 -10.32 -0.54
N ALA A 59 2.16 -10.68 -1.76
CA ALA A 59 2.59 -9.72 -2.77
C ALA A 59 1.43 -8.79 -3.17
N LEU A 60 1.73 -7.49 -3.23
CA LEU A 60 0.81 -6.43 -3.71
C LEU A 60 0.76 -6.35 -5.24
#